data_AF-A0A957XNY0-F1
#
_entry.id   AF-A0A957XNY0-F1
#
_cell.length_a   1.000
_cell.length_b   1.000
_cell.length_c   1.000
_cell.angle_alpha   90.00
_cell.angle_beta   90.00
_cell.angle_gamma   90.00
#
_symmetry.space_group_name_H-M   'P 1'
#
loop_
_entity.id
_entity.type
_entity.pdbx_description
1 polymer ?
#
loop_
_entity_poly.entity_id
_entity_poly.type
_entity_poly.pdbx_seq_one_letter_code
_entity_poly.pdbx_strand_id
1 'polypeptide(L)'
;MSEKNKVSRPWVTAALLFVVALLPRIVGLHRFLTSDENTNIFFAGSDVIAAFLRGDLRGTYWHFYPGVTMSWLDAIGMTTQYALDSLRTSTPPFVDYIYGDILDLLVANRLPYAILAALAVPALYLLARQVMPNGLALLGALFLAFDPFY
;
A
#
# COMPACT_ATOMS: atom_id res chain seq x y z
N MET A 1 37.70 4.71 -16.17
CA MET A 1 36.67 3.76 -15.70
C MET A 1 36.23 4.22 -14.31
N SER A 2 34.92 4.36 -14.01
CA SER A 2 34.35 4.63 -12.66
C SER A 2 33.68 6.00 -12.39
N GLU A 3 32.72 6.41 -13.22
CA GLU A 3 31.62 7.29 -12.77
C GLU A 3 30.28 6.54 -12.63
N LYS A 4 30.05 5.52 -13.45
CA LYS A 4 28.85 4.66 -13.40
C LYS A 4 28.66 3.90 -12.07
N ASN A 5 29.73 3.72 -11.27
CA ASN A 5 29.69 2.97 -10.01
C ASN A 5 29.14 3.74 -8.80
N LYS A 6 29.01 5.07 -8.88
CA LYS A 6 28.46 5.88 -7.76
C LYS A 6 26.93 5.95 -7.79
N VAL A 7 26.32 5.86 -8.96
CA VAL A 7 24.85 5.94 -9.12
C VAL A 7 24.17 4.60 -8.82
N SER A 8 24.80 3.46 -9.17
CA SER A 8 24.21 2.13 -8.91
C SER A 8 24.07 1.82 -7.42
N ARG A 9 25.04 2.22 -6.60
CA ARG A 9 25.07 1.96 -5.15
C ARG A 9 23.83 2.46 -4.38
N PRO A 10 23.41 3.72 -4.48
CA PRO A 10 22.26 4.21 -3.72
C PRO A 10 20.93 3.62 -4.16
N TRP A 11 20.76 3.31 -5.45
CA TRP A 11 19.54 2.64 -5.94
C TRP A 11 19.47 1.19 -5.47
N VAL A 12 20.61 0.48 -5.41
CA VAL A 12 20.67 -0.84 -4.79
C VAL A 12 20.35 -0.76 -3.30
N THR A 13 20.91 0.22 -2.58
CA THR A 13 20.56 0.44 -1.16
C THR A 13 19.08 0.76 -0.98
N ALA A 14 18.50 1.60 -1.83
CA ALA A 14 17.07 1.91 -1.81
C ALA A 14 16.21 0.67 -2.07
N ALA A 15 16.57 -0.18 -3.05
CA ALA A 15 15.86 -1.43 -3.31
C ALA A 15 15.94 -2.40 -2.12
N LEU A 16 17.11 -2.51 -1.48
CA LEU A 16 17.27 -3.31 -0.26
C LEU A 16 16.44 -2.75 0.89
N LEU A 17 16.42 -1.43 1.08
CA LEU A 17 15.60 -0.78 2.10
C LEU A 17 14.10 -1.02 1.87
N PHE A 18 13.63 -0.99 0.62
CA PHE A 18 12.25 -1.36 0.28
C PHE A 18 11.91 -2.77 0.74
N VAL A 19 12.77 -3.75 0.41
CA VAL A 19 12.56 -5.15 0.81
C VAL A 19 12.56 -5.28 2.34
N VAL A 20 13.54 -4.67 3.01
CA VAL A 20 13.65 -4.68 4.48
C VAL A 20 12.43 -4.06 5.14
N ALA A 21 11.89 -2.97 4.59
CA ALA A 21 10.69 -2.31 5.11
C ALA A 21 9.41 -3.11 4.78
N LEU A 22 9.33 -3.75 3.62
CA LEU A 22 8.13 -4.49 3.21
C LEU A 22 7.92 -5.75 4.04
N LEU A 23 9.00 -6.50 4.30
CA LEU A 23 8.93 -7.80 4.98
C LEU A 23 8.13 -7.79 6.30
N PRO A 24 8.40 -6.91 7.28
CA PRO A 24 7.62 -6.89 8.52
C PRO A 24 6.17 -6.45 8.31
N ARG A 25 5.87 -5.68 7.25
CA ARG A 25 4.54 -5.10 6.98
C ARG A 25 3.58 -6.07 6.30
N ILE A 26 4.09 -7.03 5.53
CA ILE A 26 3.25 -8.04 4.87
C ILE A 26 2.99 -9.27 5.74
N VAL A 27 3.79 -9.47 6.79
CA VAL A 27 3.64 -10.60 7.70
C VAL A 27 2.41 -10.39 8.57
N GLY A 28 1.43 -11.27 8.43
CA GLY A 28 0.25 -11.29 9.30
C GLY A 28 -0.89 -10.36 8.87
N LEU A 29 -0.88 -9.85 7.62
CA LEU A 29 -1.98 -9.02 7.08
C LEU A 29 -3.37 -9.68 7.19
N HIS A 30 -3.45 -11.01 7.33
CA HIS A 30 -4.69 -11.78 7.45
C HIS A 30 -5.14 -12.07 8.90
N ARG A 31 -4.36 -11.69 9.93
CA ARG A 31 -4.52 -12.26 11.28
C ARG A 31 -5.58 -11.60 12.16
N PHE A 32 -5.78 -10.29 12.03
CA PHE A 32 -6.66 -9.53 12.94
C PHE A 32 -7.61 -8.66 12.14
N LEU A 33 -8.89 -8.70 12.48
CA LEU A 33 -9.88 -7.72 12.02
C LEU A 33 -9.87 -6.54 13.01
N THR A 34 -9.68 -5.32 12.53
CA THR A 34 -9.74 -4.12 13.36
C THR A 34 -11.06 -3.38 13.14
N SER A 35 -11.44 -2.53 14.08
CA SER A 35 -12.74 -1.82 14.07
C SER A 35 -12.97 -1.00 12.80
N ASP A 36 -11.90 -0.48 12.20
CA ASP A 36 -11.99 0.40 11.04
C ASP A 36 -12.13 -0.38 9.71
N GLU A 37 -11.78 -1.67 9.66
CA GLU A 37 -11.76 -2.44 8.40
C GLU A 37 -13.10 -2.47 7.68
N ASN A 38 -14.21 -2.52 8.42
CA ASN A 38 -15.55 -2.48 7.83
C ASN A 38 -15.75 -1.20 7.01
N THR A 39 -15.30 -0.09 7.57
CA THR A 39 -15.36 1.21 6.95
C THR A 39 -14.39 1.31 5.77
N ASN A 40 -13.16 0.83 5.95
CA ASN A 40 -12.11 0.87 4.93
C ASN A 40 -12.54 0.08 3.70
N ILE A 41 -13.01 -1.15 3.90
CA ILE A 41 -13.35 -2.08 2.82
C ILE A 41 -14.63 -1.60 2.11
N PHE A 42 -15.72 -1.34 2.83
CA PHE A 42 -16.99 -1.08 2.15
C PHE A 42 -17.18 0.38 1.76
N PHE A 43 -16.82 1.34 2.62
CA PHE A 43 -17.08 2.76 2.33
C PHE A 43 -15.92 3.38 1.54
N ALA A 44 -14.67 3.09 1.94
CA ALA A 44 -13.51 3.64 1.25
C ALA A 44 -13.07 2.75 0.05
N GLY A 45 -13.39 1.46 0.04
CA GLY A 45 -13.15 0.55 -1.08
C GLY A 45 -14.35 0.42 -2.02
N SER A 46 -15.35 -0.37 -1.64
CA SER A 46 -16.48 -0.77 -2.52
C SER A 46 -17.28 0.43 -3.04
N ASP A 47 -17.64 1.38 -2.19
CA ASP A 47 -18.40 2.56 -2.60
C ASP A 47 -17.59 3.48 -3.52
N VAL A 48 -16.28 3.58 -3.32
CA VAL A 48 -15.37 4.34 -4.19
C VAL A 48 -15.20 3.66 -5.53
N ILE A 49 -15.07 2.33 -5.57
CA ILE A 49 -15.12 1.55 -6.81
C ILE A 49 -16.43 1.85 -7.55
N ALA A 50 -17.56 1.79 -6.85
CA ALA A 50 -18.87 2.04 -7.43
C ALA A 50 -19.00 3.49 -7.95
N ALA A 51 -18.41 4.47 -7.26
CA ALA A 51 -18.34 5.86 -7.71
C ALA A 51 -17.54 6.01 -9.00
N PHE A 52 -16.36 5.35 -9.10
CA PHE A 52 -15.59 5.31 -10.34
C PHE A 52 -16.36 4.69 -11.50
N LEU A 53 -17.06 3.58 -11.28
CA LEU A 53 -17.87 2.92 -12.31
C LEU A 53 -19.02 3.79 -12.83
N ARG A 54 -19.54 4.69 -12.00
CA ARG A 54 -20.58 5.67 -12.38
C ARG A 54 -20.02 6.96 -12.99
N GLY A 55 -18.70 7.14 -13.02
CA GLY A 55 -18.06 8.40 -13.42
C GLY A 55 -18.25 9.53 -12.40
N ASP A 56 -18.58 9.20 -11.15
CA ASP A 56 -18.81 10.15 -10.06
C ASP A 56 -17.53 10.37 -9.24
N LEU A 57 -16.68 11.30 -9.67
CA LEU A 57 -15.45 11.65 -8.94
C LEU A 57 -15.74 12.31 -7.58
N ARG A 58 -16.91 12.93 -7.40
CA ARG A 58 -17.26 13.50 -6.09
C ARG A 58 -17.57 12.39 -5.09
N GLY A 59 -18.17 11.30 -5.56
CA GLY A 59 -18.45 10.09 -4.78
C GLY A 59 -17.20 9.34 -4.31
N THR A 60 -16.01 9.64 -4.83
CA THR A 60 -14.75 9.04 -4.32
C THR A 60 -14.24 9.70 -3.03
N TYR A 61 -14.85 10.81 -2.62
CA TYR A 61 -14.52 11.51 -1.37
C TYR A 61 -15.42 11.04 -0.23
N TRP A 62 -14.80 10.67 0.89
CA TRP A 62 -15.50 10.33 2.12
C TRP A 62 -15.02 11.21 3.28
N HIS A 63 -15.95 11.90 3.95
CA HIS A 63 -15.67 13.01 4.86
C HIS A 63 -14.89 12.62 6.13
N PHE A 64 -14.97 11.37 6.56
CA PHE A 64 -14.36 10.88 7.81
C PHE A 64 -13.09 10.05 7.59
N TYR A 65 -12.56 10.00 6.37
CA TYR A 65 -11.38 9.22 6.03
C TYR A 65 -10.15 10.07 5.77
N PRO A 66 -8.95 9.59 6.15
CA PRO A 66 -7.71 10.32 5.92
C PRO A 66 -7.32 10.27 4.43
N GLY A 67 -7.97 11.08 3.60
CA GLY A 67 -7.56 11.39 2.24
C GLY A 67 -8.13 10.49 1.15
N VAL A 68 -8.50 11.13 0.03
CA VAL A 68 -8.95 10.48 -1.22
C VAL A 68 -7.95 9.45 -1.73
N THR A 69 -6.65 9.66 -1.47
CA THR A 69 -5.62 8.71 -1.88
C THR A 69 -5.71 7.37 -1.14
N MET A 70 -6.16 7.36 0.12
CA MET A 70 -6.29 6.11 0.88
C MET A 70 -7.47 5.30 0.35
N SER A 71 -8.63 5.92 0.14
CA SER A 71 -9.79 5.24 -0.43
C SER A 71 -9.53 4.70 -1.85
N TRP A 72 -8.73 5.42 -2.64
CA TRP A 72 -8.28 4.90 -3.92
C TRP A 72 -7.37 3.67 -3.79
N LEU A 73 -6.55 3.57 -2.75
CA LEU A 73 -5.73 2.39 -2.48
C LEU A 73 -6.59 1.19 -2.05
N ASP A 74 -7.60 1.40 -1.20
CA ASP A 74 -8.58 0.35 -0.85
C ASP A 74 -9.21 -0.21 -2.14
N ALA A 75 -9.70 0.68 -3.00
CA ALA A 75 -10.30 0.35 -4.29
C ALA A 75 -9.34 -0.42 -5.23
N ILE A 76 -8.09 0.03 -5.33
CA ILE A 76 -7.05 -0.63 -6.15
C ILE A 76 -6.76 -2.04 -5.63
N GLY A 77 -6.63 -2.20 -4.31
CA GLY A 77 -6.38 -3.49 -3.68
C GLY A 77 -7.45 -4.52 -4.05
N MET A 78 -8.71 -4.18 -3.78
CA MET A 78 -9.86 -5.06 -4.02
C MET A 78 -10.05 -5.37 -5.51
N THR A 79 -9.89 -4.37 -6.39
CA THR A 79 -9.98 -4.57 -7.85
C THR A 79 -8.85 -5.48 -8.36
N THR A 80 -7.64 -5.33 -7.81
CA THR A 80 -6.50 -6.18 -8.16
C THR A 80 -6.73 -7.62 -7.73
N GLN A 81 -7.25 -7.83 -6.52
CA GLN A 81 -7.59 -9.17 -6.03
C GLN A 81 -8.62 -9.84 -6.93
N TYR A 82 -9.71 -9.14 -7.26
CA TYR A 82 -10.73 -9.64 -8.18
C TYR A 82 -10.14 -10.05 -9.53
N ALA A 83 -9.28 -9.21 -10.11
CA ALA A 83 -8.64 -9.51 -11.38
C ALA A 83 -7.76 -10.76 -11.29
N LEU A 84 -6.98 -10.91 -10.22
CA LEU A 84 -6.13 -12.08 -10.01
C LEU A 84 -6.93 -13.37 -9.75
N ASP A 85 -8.01 -13.29 -8.98
CA ASP A 85 -8.87 -14.43 -8.68
C ASP A 85 -9.64 -14.87 -9.92
N SER A 86 -10.12 -13.93 -10.73
CA SER A 86 -10.83 -14.21 -12.00
C SER A 86 -9.96 -14.91 -13.03
N LEU A 87 -8.62 -14.81 -12.93
CA LEU A 87 -7.68 -15.56 -13.76
C LEU A 87 -7.46 -17.01 -13.27
N ARG A 88 -7.80 -17.30 -12.01
CA ARG A 88 -7.49 -18.58 -11.34
C ARG A 88 -8.72 -19.44 -11.17
N THR A 89 -9.88 -18.84 -10.91
CA THR A 89 -11.11 -19.53 -10.55
C THR A 89 -12.34 -18.83 -11.13
N SER A 90 -13.50 -19.48 -11.04
CA SER A 90 -14.77 -18.82 -11.32
C SER A 90 -15.11 -17.88 -10.17
N THR A 91 -15.10 -16.58 -10.43
CA THR A 91 -15.48 -15.54 -9.48
C THR A 91 -16.94 -15.11 -9.68
N PRO A 92 -17.62 -14.62 -8.63
CA PRO A 92 -18.92 -13.97 -8.78
C PRO A 92 -18.80 -12.67 -9.60
N PRO A 93 -19.93 -12.06 -10.01
CA PRO A 93 -19.92 -10.72 -10.59
C PRO A 93 -19.14 -9.72 -9.72
N PHE A 94 -18.44 -8.78 -10.34
CA PHE A 94 -17.53 -7.87 -9.63
C PHE A 94 -18.20 -7.11 -8.47
N VAL A 95 -19.45 -6.66 -8.66
CA VAL A 95 -20.20 -5.96 -7.61
C VAL A 95 -20.44 -6.87 -6.41
N ASP A 96 -20.85 -8.12 -6.63
CA ASP A 96 -21.09 -9.08 -5.54
C ASP A 96 -19.79 -9.45 -4.83
N TYR A 97 -18.66 -9.46 -5.57
CA TYR A 97 -17.34 -9.73 -5.01
C TYR A 97 -16.88 -8.62 -4.05
N ILE A 98 -16.97 -7.35 -4.46
CA ILE A 98 -16.48 -6.22 -3.65
C ILE A 98 -17.34 -5.92 -2.43
N TYR A 99 -18.58 -6.41 -2.39
CA TYR A 99 -19.45 -6.37 -1.20
C TYR A 99 -19.54 -7.73 -0.48
N GLY A 100 -18.59 -8.64 -0.76
CA GLY A 100 -18.52 -9.97 -0.18
C GLY A 100 -18.04 -10.00 1.28
N ASP A 101 -17.53 -11.15 1.71
CA ASP A 101 -17.02 -11.33 3.06
C ASP A 101 -15.81 -10.43 3.33
N ILE A 102 -15.86 -9.69 4.44
CA ILE A 102 -14.81 -8.80 4.88
C ILE A 102 -13.47 -9.53 5.08
N LEU A 103 -13.51 -10.79 5.51
CA LEU A 103 -12.31 -11.58 5.75
C LEU A 103 -11.57 -11.94 4.46
N ASP A 104 -12.31 -12.13 3.36
CA ASP A 104 -11.74 -12.45 2.05
C ASP A 104 -11.07 -11.22 1.41
N LEU A 105 -11.55 -10.02 1.75
CA LEU A 105 -11.06 -8.74 1.22
C LEU A 105 -9.95 -8.11 2.07
N LEU A 106 -9.72 -8.63 3.28
CA LEU A 106 -8.84 -8.03 4.28
C LEU A 106 -7.40 -7.82 3.79
N VAL A 107 -6.81 -8.83 3.13
CA VAL A 107 -5.43 -8.75 2.65
C VAL A 107 -5.33 -7.76 1.50
N ALA A 108 -6.31 -7.76 0.59
CA ALA A 108 -6.31 -6.85 -0.55
C ALA A 108 -6.48 -5.41 -0.13
N ASN A 109 -7.28 -5.15 0.89
CA ASN A 109 -7.42 -3.82 1.49
C ASN A 109 -6.08 -3.31 2.05
N ARG A 110 -5.35 -4.18 2.76
CA ARG A 110 -4.13 -3.78 3.49
C ARG A 110 -2.86 -3.74 2.68
N LEU A 111 -2.74 -4.58 1.66
CA LEU A 111 -1.50 -4.75 0.90
C LEU A 111 -1.04 -3.45 0.22
N PRO A 112 -1.91 -2.64 -0.42
CA PRO A 112 -1.53 -1.34 -0.98
C PRO A 112 -0.88 -0.40 0.06
N TYR A 113 -1.40 -0.37 1.29
CA TYR A 113 -0.82 0.44 2.38
C TYR A 113 0.55 -0.07 2.80
N ALA A 114 0.71 -1.38 2.97
CA ALA A 114 1.99 -1.98 3.30
C ALA A 114 3.05 -1.66 2.23
N ILE A 115 2.68 -1.70 0.95
CA ILE A 115 3.57 -1.35 -0.17
C ILE A 115 3.90 0.14 -0.15
N LEU A 116 2.90 1.01 0.01
CA LEU A 116 3.11 2.46 0.00
C LEU A 116 3.99 2.91 1.17
N ALA A 117 3.73 2.41 2.38
CA ALA A 117 4.55 2.66 3.56
C ALA A 117 6.00 2.17 3.34
N ALA A 118 6.16 0.96 2.79
CA ALA A 118 7.48 0.43 2.47
C ALA A 118 8.22 1.22 1.38
N LEU A 119 7.52 1.79 0.39
CA LEU A 119 8.08 2.66 -0.65
C LEU A 119 8.51 4.03 -0.11
N ALA A 120 7.86 4.52 0.93
CA ALA A 120 8.19 5.79 1.53
C ALA A 120 9.57 5.75 2.24
N VAL A 121 9.99 4.60 2.79
CA VAL A 121 11.32 4.42 3.39
C VAL A 121 12.48 4.72 2.42
N PRO A 122 12.62 4.05 1.26
CA PRO A 122 13.69 4.38 0.30
C PRO A 122 13.54 5.78 -0.30
N ALA A 123 12.31 6.29 -0.48
CA ALA A 123 12.11 7.67 -0.93
C ALA A 123 12.70 8.66 0.08
N LEU A 124 12.41 8.49 1.37
CA LEU A 124 12.96 9.32 2.45
C LEU A 124 14.47 9.15 2.58
N TYR A 125 15.02 7.95 2.40
CA TYR A 125 16.48 7.74 2.32
C TYR A 125 17.12 8.56 1.18
N LEU A 126 16.53 8.51 -0.01
CA LEU A 126 17.02 9.23 -1.20
C LEU A 126 16.90 10.75 -1.07
N LEU A 127 15.93 11.25 -0.30
CA LEU A 127 15.81 12.67 0.05
C LEU A 127 16.80 13.06 1.16
N ALA A 128 16.87 12.29 2.25
CA ALA A 128 17.72 12.57 3.41
C ALA A 128 19.21 12.64 3.03
N ARG A 129 19.67 11.79 2.11
CA ARG A 129 21.07 11.82 1.64
C ARG A 129 21.45 13.07 0.85
N GLN A 130 20.48 13.91 0.46
CA GLN A 130 20.74 15.20 -0.19
C GLN A 130 21.17 16.26 0.83
N VAL A 131 20.79 16.08 2.10
CA VAL A 131 21.00 17.06 3.18
C VAL A 131 21.83 16.51 4.34
N MET A 132 22.02 15.20 4.43
CA MET A 132 22.75 14.53 5.51
C MET A 132 23.82 13.57 4.98
N PRO A 133 24.87 13.28 5.76
CA PRO A 133 25.81 12.21 5.48
C PRO A 133 25.10 10.86 5.23
N ASN A 134 25.58 10.09 4.25
CA ASN A 134 24.94 8.83 3.84
C ASN A 134 24.70 7.85 5.01
N GLY A 135 25.61 7.79 5.99
CA GLY A 135 25.46 6.93 7.16
C GLY A 135 24.27 7.31 8.03
N LEU A 136 24.06 8.61 8.27
CA LEU A 136 22.92 9.10 9.04
C LEU A 136 21.61 8.90 8.28
N ALA A 137 21.59 9.15 6.97
CA ALA A 137 20.42 8.88 6.13
C ALA A 137 20.04 7.38 6.14
N LEU A 138 21.03 6.49 6.08
CA LEU A 138 20.80 5.05 6.15
C LEU A 138 20.25 4.62 7.53
N LEU A 139 20.86 5.09 8.61
CA LEU A 139 20.39 4.79 9.97
C LEU A 139 18.95 5.27 10.19
N GLY A 140 18.62 6.49 9.74
CA GLY A 140 17.25 7.02 9.81
C GLY A 140 16.25 6.16 9.03
N ALA A 141 16.61 5.75 7.81
CA ALA A 141 15.76 4.87 7.00
C ALA A 141 15.56 3.49 7.64
N LEU A 142 16.60 2.94 8.28
CA LEU A 142 16.49 1.67 9.01
C LEU A 142 15.60 1.80 10.25
N PHE A 143 15.70 2.90 11.01
CA PHE A 143 14.78 3.15 12.13
C PHE A 143 13.34 3.17 11.65
N LEU A 144 13.07 3.86 10.53
CA LEU A 144 11.75 3.94 9.93
C LEU A 144 11.27 2.58 9.40
N ALA A 145 12.16 1.80 8.79
CA ALA A 145 11.84 0.47 8.26
C ALA A 145 11.38 -0.50 9.36
N PHE A 146 11.91 -0.37 10.57
CA PHE A 146 11.58 -1.21 11.72
C PHE A 146 10.66 -0.54 12.76
N ASP A 147 10.17 0.67 12.49
CA ASP A 147 9.20 1.34 13.35
C ASP A 147 7.86 0.59 13.28
N PRO A 148 7.32 0.10 14.42
CA PRO A 148 6.05 -0.62 14.45
C PRO A 148 4.83 0.27 14.20
N PHE A 149 4.97 1.59 14.24
CA PHE A 149 3.89 2.56 14.05
C PHE A 149 3.89 3.23 12.66
N TYR A 150 4.91 2.94 11.84
CA TYR A 150 5.07 3.49 10.49
C TYR A 150 4.65 2.51 9.41
#